data_AF-A0A6M0RE36-F1
#
_entry.id   AF-A0A6M0RE36-F1
#
_cell.length_a   1.000
_cell.length_b   1.000
_cell.length_c   1.000
_cell.angle_alpha   90.00
_cell.angle_beta   90.00
_cell.angle_gamma   90.00
#
_symmetry.space_group_name_H-M   'P 1'
#
loop_
_entity.id
_entity.type
_entity.pdbx_description
1 polymer ?
#
loop_
_entity_poly.entity_id
_entity_poly.type
_entity_poly.pdbx_seq_one_letter_code
_entity_poly.pdbx_strand_id
1 'polypeptide(L)'
;MSDALSRLKNRQRPKVNPRSNQVAPKVVDIQTPRHTEHEKPNNSTPTASTDISNSGHIDVSKPSVDTSISRHIEVETPLKDLEVKRSTFRLEVGLINRLHQHCKENGISREVLIESMFEYIEANPGAMAQVMEKAEEKNSHRQQLANRKRAQAMIDRFGPG
;
A
#
# COMPACT_ATOMS: atom_id res chain seq x y z
N MET A 1 -11.61 50.89 5.11
CA MET A 1 -11.30 49.54 4.58
C MET A 1 -10.72 48.70 5.71
N SER A 2 -11.54 47.91 6.41
CA SER A 2 -11.14 47.24 7.66
C SER A 2 -10.43 45.90 7.43
N ASP A 3 -9.10 45.98 7.34
CA ASP A 3 -8.16 45.11 8.04
C ASP A 3 -8.34 43.57 8.02
N ALA A 4 -7.38 42.88 7.39
CA ALA A 4 -7.29 41.43 7.40
C ALA A 4 -6.86 40.82 8.75
N LEU A 5 -6.21 41.58 9.64
CA LEU A 5 -5.80 41.11 10.97
C LEU A 5 -7.00 40.93 11.90
N SER A 6 -7.97 41.85 11.86
CA SER A 6 -9.27 41.73 12.52
C SER A 6 -10.04 40.48 12.08
N ARG A 7 -9.99 40.15 10.78
CA ARG A 7 -10.53 38.88 10.25
C ARG A 7 -9.78 37.66 10.77
N LEU A 8 -8.47 37.74 11.03
CA LEU A 8 -7.69 36.64 11.59
C LEU A 8 -7.96 36.44 13.09
N LYS A 9 -8.05 37.53 13.86
CA LYS A 9 -8.30 37.54 15.31
C LYS A 9 -9.66 36.93 15.67
N ASN A 10 -10.69 37.20 14.88
CA ASN A 10 -12.06 36.75 15.14
C ASN A 10 -12.40 35.35 14.58
N ARG A 11 -11.40 34.58 14.09
CA ARG A 11 -11.63 33.19 13.64
C ARG A 11 -11.84 32.27 14.84
N GLN A 12 -13.09 31.94 15.11
CA GLN A 12 -13.44 30.77 15.94
C GLN A 12 -12.84 29.51 15.30
N ARG A 13 -11.72 29.02 15.84
CA ARG A 13 -11.12 27.74 15.45
C ARG A 13 -11.72 26.64 16.33
N PRO A 14 -12.11 25.47 15.76
CA PRO A 14 -12.51 24.32 16.56
C PRO A 14 -11.43 23.98 17.58
N LYS A 15 -11.82 23.88 18.85
CA LYS A 15 -10.91 23.65 19.98
C LYS A 15 -10.61 22.14 20.08
N VAL A 16 -9.70 21.67 19.23
CA VAL A 16 -9.26 20.27 19.22
C VAL A 16 -8.41 20.00 20.47
N ASN A 17 -8.76 18.96 21.23
CA ASN A 17 -7.99 18.56 22.41
C ASN A 17 -6.58 18.09 21.99
N PRO A 18 -5.51 18.46 22.74
CA PRO A 18 -4.17 17.98 22.45
C PRO A 18 -4.13 16.46 22.61
N ARG A 19 -3.50 15.76 21.66
CA ARG A 19 -3.30 14.32 21.72
C ARG A 19 -2.30 14.01 22.84
N SER A 20 -2.65 13.12 23.76
CA SER A 20 -1.68 12.62 24.75
C SER A 20 -0.60 11.81 24.04
N ASN A 21 0.66 12.07 24.39
CA ASN A 21 1.81 11.28 23.95
C ASN A 21 2.12 10.11 24.90
N GLN A 22 1.29 9.87 25.93
CA GLN A 22 1.48 8.75 26.84
C GLN A 22 1.04 7.42 26.20
N VAL A 23 2.01 6.56 25.92
CA VAL A 23 1.76 5.16 25.55
C VAL A 23 1.45 4.38 26.83
N ALA A 24 0.17 4.31 27.19
CA ALA A 24 -0.29 3.47 28.29
C ALA A 24 -0.44 2.01 27.82
N PRO A 25 0.27 1.03 28.42
CA PRO A 25 0.07 -0.37 28.07
C PRO A 25 -1.29 -0.86 28.60
N LYS A 26 -2.22 -1.16 27.69
CA LYS A 26 -3.43 -1.93 28.00
C LYS A 26 -3.48 -3.19 27.17
N VAL A 27 -3.08 -4.30 27.79
CA VAL A 27 -3.39 -5.65 27.33
C VAL A 27 -4.86 -5.92 27.64
N VAL A 28 -5.69 -6.05 26.60
CA VAL A 28 -7.02 -6.68 26.68
C VAL A 28 -7.20 -7.47 25.39
N ASP A 29 -7.31 -8.79 25.51
CA ASP A 29 -7.68 -9.70 24.41
C ASP A 29 -9.19 -9.60 24.14
N ILE A 30 -9.59 -9.54 22.87
CA ILE A 30 -11.00 -9.61 22.43
C ILE A 30 -11.08 -10.38 21.11
N GLN A 31 -11.14 -11.70 21.19
CA GLN A 31 -11.63 -12.55 20.11
C GLN A 31 -13.16 -12.48 20.05
N THR A 32 -13.72 -12.12 18.89
CA THR A 32 -15.14 -12.41 18.56
C THR A 32 -15.34 -12.43 17.04
N PRO A 33 -15.61 -13.59 16.41
CA PRO A 33 -16.11 -13.64 15.04
C PRO A 33 -17.62 -13.35 15.04
N ARG A 34 -18.10 -12.53 14.09
CA ARG A 34 -19.55 -12.36 13.83
C ARG A 34 -19.94 -13.08 12.55
N HIS A 35 -20.59 -14.22 12.71
CA HIS A 35 -21.22 -14.99 11.64
C HIS A 35 -22.68 -14.51 11.48
N THR A 36 -23.15 -14.29 10.25
CA THR A 36 -24.57 -14.24 9.90
C THR A 36 -24.72 -14.65 8.44
N GLU A 37 -25.79 -15.37 8.11
CA GLU A 37 -25.83 -16.29 6.96
C GLU A 37 -26.62 -15.75 5.76
N HIS A 38 -26.82 -16.62 4.75
CA HIS A 38 -27.59 -16.35 3.53
C HIS A 38 -29.04 -15.88 3.78
N GLU A 39 -29.59 -15.14 2.80
CA GLU A 39 -30.87 -15.55 2.20
C GLU A 39 -31.07 -15.07 0.75
N LYS A 40 -31.85 -15.88 0.00
CA LYS A 40 -32.36 -15.80 -1.38
C LYS A 40 -33.57 -16.78 -1.42
N PRO A 41 -34.47 -16.83 -2.42
CA PRO A 41 -34.49 -16.18 -3.75
C PRO A 41 -35.87 -15.55 -4.14
N ASN A 42 -36.07 -15.11 -5.40
CA ASN A 42 -37.06 -15.71 -6.33
C ASN A 42 -37.22 -15.02 -7.71
N ASN A 43 -37.86 -15.79 -8.61
CA ASN A 43 -38.28 -15.63 -10.02
C ASN A 43 -38.89 -14.25 -10.45
N SER A 44 -39.06 -13.88 -11.74
CA SER A 44 -39.48 -14.70 -12.90
C SER A 44 -39.10 -14.16 -14.31
N THR A 45 -39.08 -15.07 -15.30
CA THR A 45 -39.11 -14.86 -16.78
C THR A 45 -40.57 -14.89 -17.31
N PRO A 46 -40.92 -14.84 -18.64
CA PRO A 46 -40.15 -14.81 -19.91
C PRO A 46 -40.43 -13.50 -20.75
N THR A 47 -40.51 -13.35 -22.09
CA THR A 47 -40.71 -14.24 -23.29
C THR A 47 -40.38 -13.51 -24.63
N ALA A 48 -40.29 -14.27 -25.74
CA ALA A 48 -40.36 -13.84 -27.16
C ALA A 48 -39.15 -13.08 -27.77
N SER A 49 -38.75 -13.24 -29.04
CA SER A 49 -39.15 -14.23 -30.08
C SER A 49 -38.12 -14.38 -31.23
N THR A 50 -38.17 -15.53 -31.92
CA THR A 50 -37.85 -15.88 -33.34
C THR A 50 -37.44 -14.79 -34.36
N ASP A 51 -36.75 -15.05 -35.50
CA ASP A 51 -35.98 -16.18 -36.08
C ASP A 51 -35.63 -15.80 -37.56
N ILE A 52 -34.43 -16.09 -38.09
CA ILE A 52 -34.18 -16.45 -39.52
C ILE A 52 -32.95 -17.38 -39.58
N SER A 53 -33.03 -18.46 -40.37
CA SER A 53 -32.01 -19.52 -40.52
C SER A 53 -31.16 -19.46 -41.81
N ASN A 54 -30.17 -20.39 -41.91
CA ASN A 54 -29.47 -20.92 -43.10
C ASN A 54 -28.24 -20.16 -43.65
N SER A 55 -27.22 -20.84 -44.23
CA SER A 55 -26.82 -22.27 -44.20
C SER A 55 -25.36 -22.39 -44.70
N GLY A 56 -24.60 -23.42 -44.30
CA GLY A 56 -23.17 -23.54 -44.63
C GLY A 56 -22.49 -24.87 -44.23
N HIS A 57 -23.12 -26.01 -44.54
CA HIS A 57 -22.60 -27.35 -44.20
C HIS A 57 -21.48 -27.83 -45.15
N ILE A 58 -20.30 -28.13 -44.60
CA ILE A 58 -19.41 -29.23 -45.08
C ILE A 58 -18.80 -29.93 -43.85
N ASP A 59 -19.08 -31.22 -43.67
CA ASP A 59 -18.40 -32.14 -42.74
C ASP A 59 -17.32 -32.92 -43.51
N VAL A 60 -16.09 -32.92 -42.97
CA VAL A 60 -15.07 -33.94 -43.25
C VAL A 60 -14.40 -34.29 -41.92
N SER A 61 -14.49 -35.56 -41.52
CA SER A 61 -14.15 -36.04 -40.18
C SER A 61 -12.98 -37.05 -40.18
N LYS A 62 -12.55 -37.47 -38.97
CA LYS A 62 -11.55 -38.54 -38.63
C LYS A 62 -10.10 -38.03 -38.34
N PRO A 63 -9.23 -38.79 -37.63
CA PRO A 63 -9.10 -38.61 -36.16
C PRO A 63 -7.65 -38.73 -35.61
N SER A 64 -7.49 -38.88 -34.28
CA SER A 64 -6.21 -39.07 -33.56
C SER A 64 -5.36 -37.79 -33.48
N VAL A 65 -4.52 -37.55 -32.46
CA VAL A 65 -3.91 -38.46 -31.46
C VAL A 65 -4.15 -37.96 -30.03
N ASP A 66 -4.19 -38.88 -29.06
CA ASP A 66 -4.17 -38.56 -27.62
C ASP A 66 -3.01 -37.62 -27.25
N THR A 67 -3.33 -36.36 -26.98
CA THR A 67 -2.44 -35.49 -26.20
C THR A 67 -2.77 -35.70 -24.74
N SER A 68 -1.99 -36.54 -24.06
CA SER A 68 -2.15 -36.86 -22.65
C SER A 68 -2.30 -35.59 -21.80
N ILE A 69 -3.51 -35.32 -21.32
CA ILE A 69 -3.76 -34.24 -20.35
C ILE A 69 -3.02 -34.62 -19.08
N SER A 70 -1.84 -34.04 -18.89
CA SER A 70 -1.03 -34.24 -17.70
C SER A 70 -1.83 -33.74 -16.51
N ARG A 71 -2.35 -34.68 -15.71
CA ARG A 71 -3.03 -34.37 -14.45
C ARG A 71 -1.98 -33.99 -13.44
N HIS A 72 -1.45 -32.77 -13.58
CA HIS A 72 -0.90 -32.05 -12.45
C HIS A 72 -2.03 -31.94 -11.42
N ILE A 73 -2.00 -32.84 -10.45
CA ILE A 73 -2.73 -32.67 -9.20
C ILE A 73 -1.96 -31.59 -8.47
N GLU A 74 -2.24 -30.34 -8.83
CA GLU A 74 -1.89 -29.21 -7.98
C GLU A 74 -2.65 -29.43 -6.68
N VAL A 75 -1.90 -29.80 -5.65
CA VAL A 75 -2.43 -29.82 -4.29
C VAL A 75 -2.59 -28.36 -3.90
N GLU A 76 -3.75 -27.80 -4.26
CA GLU A 76 -4.21 -26.49 -3.82
C GLU A 76 -4.39 -26.52 -2.29
N THR A 77 -3.27 -26.46 -1.56
CA THR A 77 -3.28 -25.91 -0.22
C THR A 77 -3.82 -24.49 -0.36
N PRO A 78 -5.01 -24.17 0.18
CA PRO A 78 -5.61 -22.86 -0.05
C PRO A 78 -4.65 -21.79 0.46
N LEU A 79 -4.21 -20.92 -0.45
CA LEU A 79 -3.27 -19.86 -0.14
C LEU A 79 -3.87 -19.00 0.97
N LYS A 80 -3.19 -18.98 2.12
CA LYS A 80 -3.67 -18.28 3.31
C LYS A 80 -3.71 -16.78 2.99
N ASP A 81 -4.86 -16.14 3.17
CA ASP A 81 -5.07 -14.73 2.83
C ASP A 81 -3.97 -13.85 3.45
N LEU A 82 -3.23 -13.15 2.59
CA LEU A 82 -2.13 -12.28 3.00
C LEU A 82 -2.70 -10.90 3.37
N GLU A 83 -2.80 -10.60 4.67
CA GLU A 83 -3.19 -9.27 5.14
C GLU A 83 -2.07 -8.25 4.80
N VAL A 84 -2.38 -7.27 3.96
CA VAL A 84 -1.44 -6.22 3.52
C VAL A 84 -1.88 -4.83 3.95
N LYS A 85 -0.93 -4.04 4.49
CA LYS A 85 -1.21 -2.70 5.02
C LYS A 85 -0.54 -1.59 4.19
N ARG A 86 -1.35 -0.91 3.37
CA ARG A 86 -0.89 0.25 2.57
C ARG A 86 -0.26 1.34 3.45
N SER A 87 1.01 1.61 3.19
CA SER A 87 1.81 2.64 3.88
C SER A 87 2.29 3.73 2.90
N THR A 88 2.98 4.76 3.38
CA THR A 88 3.51 5.85 2.53
C THR A 88 4.87 6.33 3.03
N PHE A 89 5.89 6.24 2.18
CA PHE A 89 7.29 6.55 2.52
C PHE A 89 7.83 7.74 1.71
N ARG A 90 8.85 8.44 2.25
CA ARG A 90 9.48 9.62 1.62
C ARG A 90 11.00 9.51 1.63
N LEU A 91 11.53 8.85 0.59
CA LEU A 91 12.97 8.66 0.38
C LEU A 91 13.64 9.88 -0.27
N GLU A 92 14.99 9.92 -0.30
CA GLU A 92 15.71 10.90 -1.13
C GLU A 92 15.49 10.58 -2.62
N VAL A 93 15.42 11.60 -3.48
CA VAL A 93 15.18 11.43 -4.94
C VAL A 93 16.21 10.49 -5.57
N GLY A 94 17.50 10.71 -5.32
CA GLY A 94 18.55 9.81 -5.82
C GLY A 94 18.52 8.39 -5.24
N LEU A 95 17.88 8.19 -4.08
CA LEU A 95 17.73 6.87 -3.45
C LEU A 95 16.55 6.11 -4.05
N ILE A 96 15.36 6.73 -4.18
CA ILE A 96 14.20 6.08 -4.80
C ILE A 96 14.45 5.76 -6.28
N ASN A 97 15.19 6.60 -7.00
CA ASN A 97 15.54 6.33 -8.40
C ASN A 97 16.41 5.06 -8.53
N ARG A 98 17.46 4.92 -7.71
CA ARG A 98 18.31 3.71 -7.71
C ARG A 98 17.54 2.48 -7.23
N LEU A 99 16.76 2.61 -6.16
CA LEU A 99 15.93 1.52 -5.62
C LEU A 99 14.94 1.02 -6.68
N HIS A 100 14.23 1.93 -7.35
CA HIS A 100 13.27 1.57 -8.39
C HIS A 100 13.92 0.91 -9.60
N GLN A 101 15.07 1.40 -10.05
CA GLN A 101 15.81 0.79 -11.15
C GLN A 101 16.30 -0.62 -10.78
N HIS A 102 16.87 -0.80 -9.59
CA HIS A 102 17.32 -2.10 -9.10
C HIS A 102 16.17 -3.12 -8.95
N CYS A 103 15.01 -2.69 -8.41
CA CYS A 103 13.80 -3.50 -8.36
C CYS A 103 13.33 -3.92 -9.77
N LYS A 104 13.34 -2.98 -10.72
CA LYS A 104 12.95 -3.22 -12.13
C LYS A 104 13.89 -4.20 -12.83
N GLU A 105 15.19 -4.12 -12.59
CA GLU A 105 16.20 -5.03 -13.15
C GLU A 105 16.05 -6.47 -12.61
N ASN A 106 15.59 -6.63 -11.37
CA ASN A 106 15.43 -7.93 -10.72
C ASN A 106 13.98 -8.46 -10.74
N GLY A 107 13.05 -7.76 -11.40
CA GLY A 107 11.65 -8.20 -11.53
C GLY A 107 10.81 -8.15 -10.24
N ILE A 108 11.28 -7.50 -9.18
CA ILE A 108 10.65 -7.47 -7.86
C ILE A 108 10.00 -6.11 -7.55
N SER A 109 9.05 -6.09 -6.62
CA SER A 109 8.52 -4.83 -6.07
C SER A 109 9.51 -4.20 -5.07
N ARG A 110 9.33 -2.92 -4.75
CA ARG A 110 10.15 -2.25 -3.72
C ARG A 110 9.69 -2.66 -2.33
N GLU A 111 8.41 -2.97 -2.23
CA GLU A 111 7.67 -3.39 -1.08
C GLU A 111 8.25 -4.74 -0.59
N VAL A 112 8.29 -5.77 -1.46
CA VAL A 112 8.94 -7.07 -1.19
C VAL A 112 10.43 -6.91 -0.89
N LEU A 113 11.15 -6.06 -1.62
CA LEU A 113 12.58 -5.84 -1.34
C LEU A 113 12.82 -5.22 0.05
N ILE A 114 11.94 -4.32 0.50
CA ILE A 114 12.02 -3.72 1.84
C ILE A 114 11.65 -4.74 2.92
N GLU A 115 10.66 -5.59 2.67
CA GLU A 115 10.25 -6.69 3.56
C GLU A 115 11.42 -7.68 3.76
N SER A 116 11.96 -8.26 2.68
CA SER A 116 13.11 -9.18 2.77
C SER A 116 14.39 -8.52 3.30
N MET A 117 14.61 -7.23 3.04
CA MET A 117 15.72 -6.49 3.68
C MET A 117 15.52 -6.37 5.20
N PHE A 118 14.28 -6.16 5.67
CA PHE A 118 13.99 -6.04 7.10
C PHE A 118 14.17 -7.39 7.82
N GLU A 119 13.57 -8.47 7.28
CA GLU A 119 13.73 -9.82 7.80
C GLU A 119 15.21 -10.23 7.90
N TYR A 120 16.01 -9.92 6.86
CA TYR A 120 17.43 -10.20 6.86
C TYR A 120 18.18 -9.46 7.98
N ILE A 121 17.94 -8.16 8.20
CA ILE A 121 18.65 -7.42 9.26
C ILE A 121 18.14 -7.80 10.65
N GLU A 122 16.87 -8.14 10.82
CA GLU A 122 16.32 -8.62 12.10
C GLU A 122 16.96 -9.94 12.52
N ALA A 123 17.18 -10.85 11.58
CA ALA A 123 17.94 -12.09 11.81
C ALA A 123 19.46 -11.88 12.02
N ASN A 124 20.01 -10.69 11.74
CA ASN A 124 21.45 -10.41 11.78
C ASN A 124 21.77 -9.18 12.66
N PRO A 125 21.92 -9.33 13.99
CA PRO A 125 22.12 -8.20 14.92
C PRO A 125 23.28 -7.26 14.57
N GLY A 126 24.38 -7.79 14.01
CA GLY A 126 25.51 -6.98 13.55
C GLY A 126 25.21 -6.11 12.31
N ALA A 127 24.27 -6.54 11.46
CA ALA A 127 23.76 -5.74 10.35
C ALA A 127 22.72 -4.72 10.85
N MET A 128 21.82 -5.12 11.75
CA MET A 128 20.86 -4.22 12.41
C MET A 128 21.56 -3.03 13.07
N ALA A 129 22.64 -3.26 13.83
CA ALA A 129 23.40 -2.19 14.49
C ALA A 129 23.95 -1.15 13.49
N GLN A 130 24.57 -1.61 12.39
CA GLN A 130 25.11 -0.74 11.34
C GLN A 130 24.01 0.03 10.59
N VAL A 131 22.87 -0.62 10.32
CA VAL A 131 21.72 0.02 9.69
C VAL A 131 21.09 1.07 10.60
N MET A 132 21.00 0.82 11.91
CA MET A 132 20.47 1.77 12.88
C MET A 132 21.38 3.00 13.04
N GLU A 133 22.69 2.83 13.19
CA GLU A 133 23.67 3.93 13.21
C GLU A 133 23.51 4.83 11.97
N LYS A 134 23.46 4.22 10.77
CA LYS A 134 23.29 4.96 9.51
C LYS A 134 21.87 5.54 9.33
N ALA A 135 20.86 4.98 9.99
CA ALA A 135 19.52 5.57 10.03
C ALA A 135 19.49 6.83 10.92
N GLU A 136 20.18 6.83 12.06
CA GLU A 136 20.29 7.98 12.97
C GLU A 136 21.04 9.15 12.31
N GLU A 137 22.19 8.89 11.67
CA GLU A 137 22.91 9.90 10.88
C GLU A 137 22.00 10.58 9.84
N LYS A 138 21.29 9.77 9.05
CA LYS A 138 20.41 10.25 7.98
C LYS A 138 19.17 10.97 8.53
N ASN A 139 18.65 10.55 9.67
CA ASN A 139 17.54 11.24 10.34
C ASN A 139 17.98 12.61 10.87
N SER A 140 19.14 12.68 11.54
CA SER A 140 19.74 13.93 12.01
C SER A 140 19.99 14.91 10.86
N HIS A 141 20.62 14.45 9.77
CA HIS A 141 20.85 15.28 8.57
C HIS A 141 19.53 15.78 7.95
N ARG A 142 18.50 14.94 7.87
CA ARG A 142 17.16 15.35 7.39
C ARG A 142 16.53 16.41 8.28
N GLN A 143 16.65 16.28 9.61
CA GLN A 143 16.14 17.26 10.56
C GLN A 143 16.88 18.61 10.48
N GLN A 144 18.22 18.57 10.32
CA GLN A 144 19.04 19.76 10.08
C GLN A 144 18.64 20.47 8.78
N LEU A 145 18.48 19.74 7.68
CA LEU A 145 18.05 20.30 6.38
C LEU A 145 16.64 20.90 6.45
N ALA A 146 15.72 20.26 7.18
CA ALA A 146 14.38 20.80 7.42
C ALA A 146 14.41 22.09 8.25
N ASN A 147 15.24 22.15 9.29
CA ASN A 147 15.42 23.35 10.11
C ASN A 147 16.07 24.49 9.31
N ARG A 148 17.11 24.21 8.50
CA ARG A 148 17.74 25.21 7.63
C ARG A 148 16.75 25.79 6.61
N LYS A 149 15.94 24.95 5.97
CA LYS A 149 14.88 25.40 5.03
C LYS A 149 13.81 26.24 5.73
N ARG A 150 13.43 25.89 6.97
CA ARG A 150 12.50 26.70 7.78
C ARG A 150 13.08 28.07 8.12
N ALA A 151 14.35 28.14 8.51
CA ALA A 151 15.04 29.38 8.82
C ALA A 151 15.17 30.29 7.58
N GLN A 152 15.60 29.74 6.45
CA GLN A 152 15.69 30.47 5.18
C GLN A 152 14.34 31.09 4.80
N ALA A 153 13.26 30.29 4.80
CA ALA A 153 11.91 30.77 4.48
C ALA A 153 11.31 31.76 5.50
N MET A 154 11.96 32.00 6.64
CA MET A 154 11.65 33.11 7.55
C MET A 154 12.50 34.35 7.23
N ILE A 155 13.77 34.19 6.88
CA ILE A 155 14.63 35.29 6.40
C ILE A 155 14.09 35.88 5.10
N ASP A 156 13.77 35.03 4.11
CA ASP A 156 13.19 35.43 2.81
C ASP A 156 11.85 36.18 2.92
N ARG A 157 11.22 36.15 4.11
CA ARG A 157 9.88 36.71 4.37
C ARG A 157 9.87 37.88 5.36
N PHE A 158 10.85 37.94 6.27
CA PHE A 158 10.87 38.88 7.40
C PHE A 158 12.25 39.51 7.67
N GLY A 159 13.29 39.15 6.90
CA GLY A 159 14.59 39.81 6.97
C GLY A 159 14.56 41.22 6.34
N PRO A 160 15.58 42.04 6.59
CA PRO A 160 15.81 43.25 5.79
C PRO A 160 16.12 42.85 4.34
N GLY A 161 15.49 43.56 3.40
CA GLY A 161 15.76 43.45 1.96
C GLY A 161 16.67 44.57 1.46
#